data_AF-A0A3E1QCN8-F1
#
_entry.id   AF-A0A3E1QCN8-F1
#
_cell.length_a   1.000
_cell.length_b   1.000
_cell.length_c   1.000
_cell.angle_alpha   90.00
_cell.angle_beta   90.00
_cell.angle_gamma   90.00
#
_symmetry.space_group_name_H-M   'P 1'
#
loop_
_entity.id
_entity.type
_entity.pdbx_description
1 polymer ?
#
loop_
_entity_poly.entity_id
_entity_poly.type
_entity_poly.pdbx_seq_one_letter_code
_entity_poly.pdbx_strand_id
1 'polypeptide(L)'
;MLLGYFDYIFFAVLIFLNFRFWNRKINWKVGCIIGGLSFSVFLPILSIVIELTRVEITSGPWMDSFEVVYTFLRFPTYWIVGIIQAIIIGINLSHKKQN
;
A
#
# COMPACT_ATOMS: atom_id res chain seq x y z
N MET A 1 5.94 -13.97 -5.66
CA MET A 1 6.28 -12.86 -6.58
C MET A 1 6.39 -11.54 -5.81
N LEU A 2 7.19 -10.57 -6.29
CA LEU A 2 7.42 -9.28 -5.59
C LEU A 2 6.11 -8.47 -5.40
N LEU A 3 5.20 -8.55 -6.37
CA LEU A 3 3.83 -8.03 -6.28
C LEU A 3 2.83 -9.19 -6.42
N GLY A 4 1.90 -9.27 -5.49
CA GLY A 4 0.81 -10.24 -5.47
C GLY A 4 -0.47 -9.75 -6.14
N TYR A 5 -1.43 -10.65 -6.28
CA TYR A 5 -2.74 -10.33 -6.85
C TYR A 5 -3.47 -9.24 -6.06
N PHE A 6 -3.39 -9.29 -4.73
CA PHE A 6 -3.94 -8.26 -3.85
C PHE A 6 -3.32 -6.87 -4.12
N ASP A 7 -2.02 -6.82 -4.39
CA ASP A 7 -1.30 -5.56 -4.58
C ASP A 7 -1.80 -4.81 -5.82
N TYR A 8 -2.12 -5.54 -6.91
CA TYR A 8 -2.71 -4.94 -8.12
C TYR A 8 -4.09 -4.32 -7.85
N ILE A 9 -4.96 -5.04 -7.15
CA ILE A 9 -6.30 -4.53 -6.77
C ILE A 9 -6.14 -3.30 -5.88
N PHE A 10 -5.23 -3.38 -4.91
CA PHE A 10 -4.93 -2.28 -4.02
C PHE A 10 -4.47 -1.03 -4.77
N PHE A 11 -3.53 -1.16 -5.72
CA PHE A 11 -3.09 -0.02 -6.54
C PHE A 11 -4.23 0.58 -7.37
N ALA A 12 -5.11 -0.25 -7.94
CA ALA A 12 -6.27 0.24 -8.68
C ALA A 12 -7.21 1.08 -7.79
N VAL A 13 -7.51 0.59 -6.59
CA VAL A 13 -8.33 1.31 -5.60
C VAL A 13 -7.64 2.60 -5.16
N LEU A 14 -6.33 2.57 -4.93
CA LEU A 14 -5.54 3.73 -4.51
C LEU A 14 -5.55 4.84 -5.58
N ILE A 15 -5.38 4.48 -6.85
CA ILE A 15 -5.47 5.42 -7.98
C ILE A 15 -6.88 6.01 -8.06
N PHE A 16 -7.93 5.16 -7.96
CA PHE A 16 -9.32 5.61 -7.98
C PHE A 16 -9.63 6.59 -6.85
N LEU A 17 -9.19 6.29 -5.62
CA LEU A 17 -9.37 7.17 -4.47
C LEU A 17 -8.60 8.48 -4.64
N ASN A 18 -7.35 8.44 -5.13
CA ASN A 18 -6.60 9.66 -5.42
C ASN A 18 -7.33 10.54 -6.43
N PHE A 19 -7.89 9.98 -7.51
CA PHE A 19 -8.67 10.74 -8.50
C PHE A 19 -9.95 11.33 -7.88
N ARG A 20 -10.71 10.51 -7.14
CA ARG A 20 -11.98 10.93 -6.53
C ARG A 20 -11.81 12.00 -5.45
N PHE A 21 -10.76 11.89 -4.64
CA PHE A 21 -10.50 12.77 -3.51
C PHE A 21 -9.48 13.88 -3.80
N TRP A 22 -8.96 13.97 -5.03
CA TRP A 22 -7.98 15.00 -5.45
C TRP A 22 -8.42 16.43 -5.11
N ASN A 23 -9.73 16.69 -5.17
CA ASN A 23 -10.33 18.01 -4.95
C ASN A 23 -10.95 18.25 -3.58
N ARG A 24 -10.90 17.27 -2.67
CA ARG A 24 -11.47 17.41 -1.33
C ARG A 24 -10.45 18.02 -0.37
N LYS A 25 -10.90 18.89 0.54
CA LYS A 25 -10.09 19.39 1.66
C LYS A 25 -9.93 18.27 2.69
N ILE A 26 -8.84 17.51 2.59
CA ILE A 26 -8.46 16.51 3.59
C ILE A 26 -7.62 17.19 4.67
N ASN A 27 -7.90 16.86 5.93
CA ASN A 27 -7.09 17.34 7.03
C ASN A 27 -5.75 16.60 7.05
N TRP A 28 -4.66 17.29 6.71
CA TRP A 28 -3.32 16.73 6.52
C TRP A 28 -2.84 15.90 7.71
N LYS A 29 -3.07 16.34 8.95
CA LYS A 29 -2.63 15.62 10.16
C LYS A 29 -3.29 14.25 10.26
N VAL A 30 -4.60 14.19 10.05
CA VAL A 30 -5.37 12.95 10.11
C VAL A 30 -5.01 12.04 8.94
N GLY A 31 -4.86 12.60 7.73
CA GLY A 31 -4.44 11.84 6.56
C GLY A 31 -3.03 11.25 6.68
N CYS A 32 -2.09 11.99 7.29
CA CYS A 32 -0.72 11.52 7.51
C CYS A 32 -0.66 10.39 8.55
N ILE A 33 -1.42 10.48 9.65
CA ILE A 33 -1.50 9.41 10.65
C ILE A 33 -2.14 8.15 10.06
N ILE A 34 -3.32 8.29 9.43
CA ILE A 34 -4.04 7.16 8.85
C ILE A 34 -3.23 6.54 7.71
N GLY A 35 -2.70 7.35 6.80
CA GLY A 35 -1.87 6.89 5.70
C GLY A 35 -0.61 6.20 6.21
N GLY A 36 0.12 6.86 7.11
CA GLY A 36 1.34 6.31 7.70
C GLY A 36 1.12 4.95 8.33
N LEU A 37 0.09 4.79 9.17
CA LEU A 37 -0.23 3.51 9.83
C LEU A 37 -0.71 2.44 8.84
N SER A 38 -1.51 2.84 7.84
CA SER A 38 -2.01 1.93 6.80
C SER A 38 -0.88 1.40 5.92
N PHE A 39 0.00 2.26 5.41
CA PHE A 39 1.10 1.87 4.52
C PHE A 39 2.26 1.20 5.26
N SER A 40 2.49 1.52 6.53
CA SER A 40 3.61 0.95 7.29
C SER A 40 3.33 -0.43 7.85
N VAL A 41 2.11 -0.69 8.31
CA VAL A 41 1.76 -1.89 9.08
C VAL A 41 0.58 -2.63 8.46
N PHE A 42 -0.56 -1.96 8.30
CA PHE A 42 -1.82 -2.65 8.01
C PHE A 42 -1.84 -3.32 6.63
N LEU A 43 -1.45 -2.59 5.58
CA LEU A 43 -1.44 -3.09 4.21
C LEU A 43 -0.38 -4.16 3.95
N PRO A 44 0.88 -4.01 4.41
CA PRO A 44 1.87 -5.08 4.30
C PRO A 44 1.41 -6.37 4.95
N ILE A 45 0.88 -6.31 6.18
CA ILE A 45 0.43 -7.51 6.91
C ILE A 45 -0.72 -8.18 6.16
N LEU A 46 -1.72 -7.41 5.73
CA LEU A 46 -2.87 -7.96 5.02
C LEU A 46 -2.43 -8.62 3.71
N SER A 47 -1.51 -7.98 2.99
CA SER A 47 -0.94 -8.52 1.75
C SER A 47 -0.15 -9.81 1.97
N ILE A 48 0.62 -9.90 3.06
CA ILE A 48 1.34 -11.11 3.47
C ILE A 48 0.36 -12.25 3.78
N VAL A 49 -0.64 -12.00 4.63
CA VAL A 49 -1.60 -13.03 5.03
C VAL A 49 -2.31 -13.61 3.81
N ILE A 50 -2.77 -12.76 2.89
CA ILE A 50 -3.46 -13.20 1.68
C ILE A 50 -2.54 -14.04 0.79
N GLU A 51 -1.28 -13.63 0.61
CA GLU A 51 -0.35 -14.39 -0.23
C GLU A 51 0.03 -15.72 0.40
N LEU A 52 0.32 -15.75 1.71
CA LEU A 52 0.65 -16.99 2.41
C LEU A 52 -0.50 -17.99 2.32
N THR A 53 -1.74 -17.56 2.57
CA THR A 53 -2.92 -18.42 2.42
C THR A 53 -3.09 -18.91 0.98
N ARG A 54 -2.83 -18.05 -0.01
CA ARG A 54 -2.90 -18.45 -1.42
C ARG A 54 -1.86 -19.52 -1.74
N VAL A 55 -0.61 -19.31 -1.36
CA VAL A 55 0.52 -20.21 -1.62
C VAL A 55 0.29 -21.56 -0.93
N GLU A 56 -0.22 -21.56 0.31
CA GLU A 56 -0.58 -22.79 1.03
C GLU A 56 -1.64 -23.61 0.27
N ILE A 57 -2.66 -22.95 -0.29
CA ILE A 57 -3.71 -23.61 -1.06
C ILE A 57 -3.19 -24.13 -2.42
N THR A 58 -2.33 -23.38 -3.11
CA THR A 58 -1.88 -23.73 -4.47
C THR A 58 -0.69 -24.70 -4.49
N SER A 59 0.23 -24.58 -3.55
CA SER A 59 1.52 -25.30 -3.55
C SER A 59 1.56 -26.42 -2.50
N GLY A 60 0.55 -26.50 -1.63
CA GLY A 60 0.49 -27.47 -0.54
C GLY A 60 1.50 -27.18 0.59
N PRO A 61 1.82 -28.16 1.45
CA PRO A 61 2.66 -27.94 2.64
C PRO A 61 4.14 -27.64 2.33
N TRP A 62 4.54 -27.74 1.06
CA TRP A 62 5.91 -27.50 0.61
C TRP A 62 6.03 -26.04 0.12
N MET A 63 6.10 -25.11 1.08
CA MET A 63 6.38 -23.71 0.78
C MET A 63 7.86 -23.51 0.46
N ASP A 64 8.17 -22.91 -0.68
CA ASP A 64 9.53 -22.49 -0.99
C ASP A 64 9.97 -21.39 -0.02
N SER A 65 11.12 -21.58 0.63
CA SER A 65 11.67 -20.62 1.59
C SER A 65 11.95 -19.25 0.95
N PHE A 66 12.26 -19.22 -0.35
CA PHE A 66 12.42 -17.96 -1.07
C PHE A 66 11.09 -17.21 -1.23
N GLU A 67 9.98 -17.92 -1.43
CA GLU A 67 8.65 -17.33 -1.55
C GLU A 67 8.22 -16.63 -0.26
N VAL A 68 8.53 -17.22 0.89
CA VAL A 68 8.33 -16.60 2.21
C VAL A 68 9.10 -15.29 2.32
N VAL A 69 10.38 -15.28 1.94
CA VAL A 69 11.23 -14.07 2.00
C VAL A 69 10.69 -12.96 1.09
N TYR A 70 10.28 -13.29 -0.14
CA TYR A 70 9.66 -12.32 -1.05
C TYR A 70 8.36 -11.75 -0.51
N THR A 71 7.64 -12.53 0.28
CA THR A 71 6.39 -12.09 0.92
C THR A 71 6.68 -11.05 2.01
N PHE A 72 7.75 -11.21 2.79
CA PHE A 72 8.20 -10.19 3.75
C PHE A 72 8.74 -8.92 3.09
N LEU A 73 9.35 -9.02 1.90
CA LEU A 73 9.81 -7.85 1.14
C LEU A 73 8.66 -6.93 0.67
N ARG A 74 7.40 -7.31 0.87
CA ARG A 74 6.25 -6.42 0.63
C ARG A 74 6.24 -5.20 1.56
N PHE A 75 6.76 -5.30 2.79
CA PHE A 75 6.86 -4.15 3.71
C PHE A 75 7.60 -2.95 3.06
N PRO A 76 8.86 -3.11 2.62
CA PRO A 76 9.58 -2.07 1.88
C PRO A 76 8.78 -1.52 0.67
N THR A 77 8.12 -2.39 -0.09
CA THR A 77 7.33 -1.98 -1.26
C THR A 77 6.20 -1.02 -0.87
N TYR A 78 5.42 -1.37 0.15
CA TYR A 78 4.33 -0.51 0.65
C TYR A 78 4.84 0.78 1.29
N TRP A 79 6.00 0.75 1.95
CA TRP A 79 6.61 1.96 2.50
C TRP A 79 6.99 2.95 1.41
N ILE A 80 7.62 2.47 0.33
CA ILE A 80 7.98 3.30 -0.83
C ILE A 80 6.72 3.94 -1.44
N VAL A 81 5.67 3.15 -1.64
CA VAL A 81 4.38 3.65 -2.16
C VAL A 81 3.78 4.71 -1.23
N GLY A 82 3.78 4.45 0.08
CA GLY A 82 3.27 5.39 1.08
C GLY A 82 4.05 6.71 1.10
N ILE A 83 5.38 6.65 0.99
CA ILE A 83 6.23 7.85 0.90
C ILE A 83 5.91 8.65 -0.36
N ILE A 84 5.84 7.99 -1.52
CA ILE A 84 5.47 8.65 -2.79
C ILE A 84 4.11 9.33 -2.67
N GLN A 85 3.12 8.63 -2.08
CA GLN A 85 1.78 9.19 -1.91
C GLN A 85 1.76 10.38 -0.95
N ALA A 86 2.54 10.34 0.14
CA ALA A 86 2.68 11.46 1.05
C ALA A 86 3.28 12.68 0.35
N ILE A 87 4.32 12.50 -0.48
CA ILE A 87 4.93 13.57 -1.27
C ILE A 87 3.90 14.20 -2.23
N ILE A 88 3.15 13.38 -2.98
CA ILE A 88 2.16 13.86 -3.95
C ILE A 88 1.07 14.70 -3.25
N ILE A 89 0.52 14.21 -2.14
CA ILE A 89 -0.51 14.94 -1.40
C ILE A 89 0.07 16.24 -0.81
N GLY A 90 1.31 16.22 -0.32
CA GLY A 90 2.00 17.39 0.20
C GLY A 90 2.16 18.50 -0.85
N ILE A 91 2.59 18.13 -2.07
CA ILE A 91 2.71 19.07 -3.20
C ILE A 91 1.33 19.64 -3.58
N ASN A 92 0.30 18.80 -3.70
CA ASN A 92 -1.05 19.23 -4.07
C ASN A 92 -1.65 20.23 -3.04
N LEU A 93 -1.44 19.98 -1.74
CA LEU A 93 -1.90 20.90 -0.69
C LEU A 93 -1.12 22.22 -0.68
N SER A 94 0.19 22.19 -0.95
CA SER A 94 0.99 23.41 -1.09
C SER A 94 0.48 24.28 -2.23
N HIS A 95 0.20 23.68 -3.39
CA HIS A 95 -0.33 24.39 -4.55
C HIS A 95 -1.72 25.00 -4.26
N LYS A 96 -2.61 24.29 -3.56
CA LYS A 96 -3.93 24.80 -3.18
C LYS A 96 -3.93 25.88 -2.12
N LYS A 97 -2.84 26.05 -1.38
CA LYS A 97 -2.69 27.15 -0.41
C LYS A 97 -2.33 28.47 -1.09
N GLN A 98 -1.75 28.42 -2.30
CA GLN A 98 -1.31 29.59 -3.06
C GLN A 98 -2.37 30.17 -4.01
N ASN A 99 -3.41 29.40 -4.36
CA ASN A 99 -4.58 29.84 -5.13
C ASN A 99 -5.77 30.17 -4.21
#